data_AF-A0A0F7PIU3-F1
#
_entry.id   AF-A0A0F7PIU3-F1
#
_cell.length_a   1.000
_cell.length_b   1.000
_cell.length_c   1.000
_cell.angle_alpha   90.00
_cell.angle_beta   90.00
_cell.angle_gamma   90.00
#
_symmetry.space_group_name_H-M   'P 1'
#
loop_
_entity.id
_entity.type
_entity.pdbx_description
1 polymer ?
#
loop_
_entity_poly.entity_id
_entity_poly.type
_entity_poly.pdbx_seq_one_letter_code
_entity_poly.pdbx_strand_id
1 'polypeptide(L)'
;MTLEPLLNASPAIQFHVFTVVPAALIGGILLLRKKGTFAHRMTGRVWIVLMVLTALSTFMIHEIDLFHGFSPIHLLSILTLFGAFIVVQSARQRNFIRHQRVVKMLYFGGIGIAGFFTFMPGRIMHEVVFGLPTLADAALSPSAPMALQVAHAAPIWVWPLLVALIGLGISRMRDRDMPLWRLMLLPVILVASSLITALTGQTSGSGLAALMSGLALGALAGWWSLLYAEVEWLSGNRVRVKGEVVSLIAILAIFACRFIAGAMAVVLPQMMAKPGVAELFIALPVFCAALMAARALAQAGFNPLTAMRQQLVAKTEC
;
A
#
# COMPACT_ATOMS: atom_id res chain seq x y z
N MET A 1 -7.98 7.62 -29.27
CA MET A 1 -6.93 8.53 -28.75
C MET A 1 -7.23 9.94 -29.23
N THR A 2 -7.30 10.90 -28.33
CA THR A 2 -7.56 12.32 -28.62
C THR A 2 -6.49 13.16 -27.92
N LEU A 3 -5.80 14.07 -28.63
CA LEU A 3 -4.74 14.90 -28.02
C LEU A 3 -5.30 16.14 -27.29
N GLU A 4 -6.59 16.42 -27.43
CA GLU A 4 -7.27 17.58 -26.88
C GLU A 4 -7.06 17.79 -25.37
N PRO A 5 -7.15 16.75 -24.50
CA PRO A 5 -6.90 16.92 -23.06
C PRO A 5 -5.48 17.39 -22.75
N LEU A 6 -4.49 16.99 -23.54
CA LEU A 6 -3.09 17.38 -23.34
C LEU A 6 -2.82 18.80 -23.86
N LEU A 7 -3.43 19.18 -24.98
CA LEU A 7 -3.27 20.52 -25.56
C LEU A 7 -3.90 21.61 -24.68
N ASN A 8 -4.95 21.28 -23.94
CA ASN A 8 -5.61 22.18 -22.98
C ASN A 8 -4.95 22.19 -21.59
N ALA A 9 -3.96 21.33 -21.33
CA ALA A 9 -3.25 21.28 -20.06
C ALA A 9 -2.28 22.47 -19.89
N SER A 10 -1.84 22.73 -18.66
CA SER A 10 -0.89 23.81 -18.38
C SER A 10 0.43 23.64 -19.16
N PRO A 11 1.14 24.73 -19.50
CA PRO A 11 2.42 24.64 -20.21
C PRO A 11 3.46 23.77 -19.49
N ALA A 12 3.42 23.74 -18.15
CA ALA A 12 4.29 22.89 -17.34
C ALA A 12 4.03 21.39 -17.58
N ILE A 13 2.74 20.99 -17.67
CA ILE A 13 2.36 19.60 -17.97
C ILE A 13 2.76 19.23 -19.40
N GLN A 14 2.53 20.11 -20.37
CA GLN A 14 2.93 19.87 -21.76
C GLN A 14 4.45 19.68 -21.88
N PHE A 15 5.24 20.54 -21.23
CA PHE A 15 6.69 20.42 -21.18
C PHE A 15 7.13 19.11 -20.53
N HIS A 16 6.53 18.74 -19.39
CA HIS A 16 6.83 17.48 -18.71
C HIS A 16 6.57 16.27 -19.61
N VAL A 17 5.43 16.23 -20.30
CA VAL A 17 5.08 15.14 -21.23
C VAL A 17 6.05 15.11 -22.40
N PHE A 18 6.41 16.28 -22.94
CA PHE A 18 7.36 16.42 -24.05
C PHE A 18 8.75 15.93 -23.69
N THR A 19 9.17 15.99 -22.42
CA THR A 19 10.46 15.46 -21.98
C THR A 19 10.39 13.98 -21.58
N VAL A 20 9.33 13.55 -20.89
CA VAL A 20 9.24 12.19 -20.34
C VAL A 20 8.93 11.13 -21.39
N VAL A 21 8.14 11.46 -22.42
CA VAL A 21 7.78 10.50 -23.48
C VAL A 21 9.02 10.08 -24.28
N PRO A 22 9.86 11.00 -24.79
CA PRO A 22 11.15 10.61 -25.37
C PRO A 22 12.06 9.91 -24.38
N ALA A 23 12.09 10.32 -23.10
CA ALA A 23 12.90 9.65 -22.08
C ALA A 23 12.50 8.17 -21.88
N ALA A 24 11.20 7.87 -21.90
CA ALA A 24 10.67 6.51 -21.78
C ALA A 24 11.09 5.63 -22.98
N LEU A 25 10.97 6.15 -24.20
CA LEU A 25 11.37 5.44 -25.42
C LEU A 25 12.88 5.21 -25.47
N ILE A 26 13.66 6.27 -25.25
CA ILE A 26 15.13 6.21 -25.28
C ILE A 26 15.66 5.28 -24.18
N GLY A 27 15.09 5.35 -22.97
CA GLY A 27 15.46 4.47 -21.86
C GLY A 27 15.20 3.00 -22.17
N GLY A 28 14.07 2.69 -22.82
CA GLY A 28 13.75 1.32 -23.26
C GLY A 28 14.78 0.80 -24.26
N ILE A 29 15.12 1.63 -25.26
CA ILE A 29 16.16 1.33 -26.24
C ILE A 29 17.52 1.12 -25.57
N LEU A 30 17.88 1.95 -24.58
CA LEU A 30 19.14 1.83 -23.84
C LEU A 30 19.25 0.51 -23.06
N LEU A 31 18.15 0.04 -22.48
CA LEU A 31 18.11 -1.22 -21.75
C LEU A 31 18.29 -2.44 -22.67
N LEU A 32 17.75 -2.37 -23.89
CA LEU A 32 17.80 -3.47 -24.87
C LEU A 32 19.13 -3.51 -25.63
N ARG A 33 19.71 -2.36 -26.00
CA ARG A 33 20.92 -2.31 -26.85
C ARG A 33 22.20 -2.81 -26.16
N LYS A 34 23.22 -3.10 -26.97
CA LYS A 34 24.57 -3.47 -26.51
C LYS A 34 25.20 -2.32 -25.73
N LYS A 35 25.60 -2.62 -24.50
CA LYS A 35 26.14 -1.66 -23.53
C LYS A 35 27.61 -1.34 -23.84
N GLY A 36 28.09 -0.16 -23.44
CA GLY A 36 29.50 0.23 -23.60
C GLY A 36 29.91 0.77 -24.98
N THR A 37 28.99 0.82 -25.95
CA THR A 37 29.26 1.40 -27.28
C THR A 37 29.28 2.94 -27.24
N PHE A 38 29.83 3.58 -28.28
CA PHE A 38 29.70 5.04 -28.44
C PHE A 38 28.23 5.47 -28.49
N ALA A 39 27.41 4.74 -29.24
CA ALA A 39 25.97 4.96 -29.32
C ALA A 39 25.29 4.89 -27.95
N HIS A 40 25.63 3.90 -27.12
CA HIS A 40 25.11 3.80 -25.75
C HIS A 40 25.48 5.02 -24.90
N ARG A 41 26.72 5.52 -25.02
CA ARG A 41 27.19 6.71 -24.28
C ARG A 41 26.48 7.99 -24.70
N MET A 42 26.30 8.23 -26.00
CA MET A 42 25.58 9.42 -26.50
C MET A 42 24.11 9.37 -26.10
N THR A 43 23.46 8.25 -26.37
CA THR A 43 22.04 8.03 -26.05
C THR A 43 21.80 8.16 -24.54
N GLY A 44 22.72 7.64 -23.71
CA GLY A 44 22.65 7.75 -22.25
C GLY A 44 22.76 9.18 -21.73
N ARG A 45 23.54 10.05 -22.39
CA ARG A 45 23.62 11.48 -22.03
C ARG A 45 22.31 12.20 -22.33
N VAL A 46 21.75 11.98 -23.52
CA VAL A 46 20.45 12.54 -23.91
C VAL A 46 19.36 12.09 -22.94
N TRP A 47 19.34 10.79 -22.61
CA TRP A 47 18.39 10.24 -21.65
C TRP A 47 18.50 10.90 -20.27
N ILE A 48 19.70 11.07 -19.73
CA ILE A 48 19.89 11.75 -18.43
C ILE A 48 19.44 13.20 -18.46
N VAL A 49 19.72 13.95 -19.54
CA VAL A 49 19.24 15.33 -19.69
C VAL A 49 17.71 15.37 -19.68
N LEU A 50 17.06 14.47 -20.43
CA LEU A 50 15.59 14.39 -20.44
C LEU A 50 15.02 14.02 -19.07
N MET A 51 15.64 13.09 -18.34
CA MET A 51 15.23 12.72 -16.98
C MET A 51 15.34 13.91 -16.02
N VAL A 52 16.41 14.70 -16.11
CA VAL A 52 16.61 15.90 -15.28
C VAL A 52 15.56 16.97 -15.62
N LEU A 53 15.34 17.27 -16.91
CA LEU A 53 14.32 18.24 -17.33
C LEU A 53 12.91 17.81 -16.89
N THR A 54 12.60 16.53 -17.04
CA THR A 54 11.34 15.93 -16.57
C THR A 54 11.18 16.14 -15.06
N ALA A 55 12.19 15.79 -14.26
CA ALA A 55 12.13 15.93 -12.81
C ALA A 55 12.14 17.38 -12.31
N LEU A 56 12.71 18.33 -13.07
CA LEU A 56 12.64 19.75 -12.72
C LEU A 56 11.25 20.32 -13.02
N SER A 57 10.64 19.91 -14.14
CA SER A 57 9.32 20.42 -14.54
C SER A 57 8.20 20.05 -13.55
N THR A 58 8.31 18.93 -12.84
CA THR A 58 7.30 18.51 -11.84
C THR A 58 7.20 19.46 -10.66
N PHE A 59 8.25 20.20 -10.31
CA PHE A 59 8.20 21.21 -9.24
C PHE A 59 7.32 22.40 -9.62
N MET A 60 6.95 22.54 -10.89
CA MET A 60 6.00 23.55 -11.35
C MET A 60 4.56 23.01 -11.45
N ILE A 61 4.35 21.70 -11.24
CA ILE A 61 3.05 21.04 -11.36
C ILE A 61 2.43 20.87 -9.97
N HIS A 62 1.40 21.66 -9.66
CA HIS A 62 0.74 21.70 -8.35
C HIS A 62 -0.71 21.17 -8.41
N GLU A 63 -0.92 19.93 -8.88
CA GLU A 63 -2.28 19.35 -8.96
C GLU A 63 -2.73 18.59 -7.69
N ILE A 64 -1.81 18.08 -6.87
CA ILE A 64 -2.14 17.25 -5.71
C ILE A 64 -1.57 17.91 -4.45
N ASP A 65 -2.37 18.71 -3.77
CA ASP A 65 -1.98 19.33 -2.49
C ASP A 65 -2.34 18.41 -1.32
N LEU A 66 -1.46 17.44 -1.03
CA LEU A 66 -1.70 16.44 0.02
C LEU A 66 -1.09 16.85 1.38
N PHE A 67 -0.01 17.65 1.37
CA PHE A 67 0.68 18.13 2.57
C PHE A 67 1.46 19.42 2.27
N HIS A 68 0.89 20.59 2.60
CA HIS A 68 1.52 21.91 2.44
C HIS A 68 2.15 22.16 1.04
N GLY A 69 1.47 21.77 -0.04
CA GLY A 69 1.91 21.95 -1.42
C GLY A 69 2.75 20.80 -2.01
N PHE A 70 3.19 19.83 -1.20
CA PHE A 70 4.03 18.72 -1.67
C PHE A 70 3.22 17.46 -2.01
N SER A 71 3.10 17.18 -3.30
CA SER A 71 2.64 15.88 -3.83
C SER A 71 3.73 14.80 -3.75
N PRO A 72 3.38 13.48 -3.61
CA PRO A 72 4.33 12.36 -3.75
C PRO A 72 5.22 12.40 -5.01
N ILE A 73 4.78 13.08 -6.07
CA ILE A 73 5.58 13.29 -7.30
C ILE A 73 6.85 14.12 -7.05
N HIS A 74 6.86 15.01 -6.04
CA HIS A 74 8.05 15.78 -5.68
C HIS A 74 9.13 14.90 -5.08
N LEU A 75 8.75 13.95 -4.21
CA LEU A 75 9.68 12.98 -3.67
C LEU A 75 10.31 12.14 -4.79
N LEU A 76 9.48 11.67 -5.74
CA LEU A 76 9.97 10.93 -6.92
C LEU A 76 10.94 11.76 -7.76
N SER A 77 10.72 13.07 -7.83
CA SER A 77 11.56 13.99 -8.61
C SER A 77 12.89 14.26 -7.93
N ILE A 78 12.91 14.45 -6.60
CA ILE A 78 14.14 14.52 -5.81
C ILE A 78 14.96 13.23 -5.97
N LEU A 79 14.31 12.08 -5.85
CA LEU A 79 14.95 10.78 -6.05
C LEU A 79 15.50 10.62 -7.47
N THR A 80 14.78 11.15 -8.47
CA THR A 80 15.22 11.12 -9.87
C THR A 80 16.45 11.99 -10.10
N LEU A 81 16.48 13.20 -9.56
CA LEU A 81 17.64 14.11 -9.65
C LEU A 81 18.86 13.52 -8.94
N PHE A 82 18.67 12.99 -7.73
CA PHE A 82 19.74 12.30 -7.00
C PHE A 82 20.24 11.06 -7.77
N GLY A 83 19.32 10.25 -8.29
CA GLY A 83 19.66 9.11 -9.12
C GLY A 83 20.45 9.51 -10.37
N ALA A 84 20.05 10.58 -11.06
CA ALA A 84 20.77 11.09 -12.23
C ALA A 84 22.22 11.48 -11.90
N PHE A 85 22.43 12.16 -10.76
CA PHE A 85 23.77 12.45 -10.25
C PHE A 85 24.58 11.16 -10.02
N ILE A 86 23.99 10.14 -9.38
CA ILE A 86 24.65 8.86 -9.14
C ILE A 86 24.94 8.11 -10.45
N VAL A 87 24.08 8.17 -11.46
CA VAL A 87 24.34 7.55 -12.78
C VAL A 87 25.60 8.14 -13.41
N VAL A 88 25.74 9.47 -13.37
CA VAL A 88 26.92 10.17 -13.92
C VAL A 88 28.16 9.87 -13.08
N GLN A 89 28.07 9.94 -11.75
CA GLN A 89 29.17 9.66 -10.83
C GLN A 89 29.69 8.22 -10.99
N SER A 90 28.80 7.23 -10.97
CA SER A 90 29.16 5.82 -11.10
C SER A 90 29.76 5.48 -12.47
N ALA A 91 29.30 6.16 -13.54
CA ALA A 91 29.93 6.04 -14.86
C ALA A 91 31.37 6.58 -14.87
N ARG A 92 31.62 7.74 -14.24
CA ARG A 92 32.97 8.33 -14.11
C ARG A 92 33.92 7.44 -13.31
N GLN A 93 33.42 6.83 -12.24
CA GLN A 93 34.17 5.90 -11.39
C GLN A 93 34.31 4.49 -12.00
N ARG A 94 33.79 4.25 -13.21
CA ARG A 94 33.75 2.92 -13.85
C ARG A 94 33.06 1.84 -13.01
N ASN A 95 32.18 2.23 -12.08
CA ASN A 95 31.37 1.31 -11.28
C ASN A 95 30.08 0.95 -12.04
N PHE A 96 30.21 0.03 -13.00
CA PHE A 96 29.11 -0.32 -13.90
C PHE A 96 27.97 -1.09 -13.23
N ILE A 97 28.25 -1.82 -12.14
CA ILE A 97 27.23 -2.50 -11.35
C ILE A 97 26.29 -1.47 -10.70
N ARG A 98 26.86 -0.45 -10.05
CA ARG A 98 26.08 0.65 -9.45
C ARG A 98 25.36 1.46 -10.53
N HIS A 99 26.05 1.79 -11.62
CA HIS A 99 25.46 2.49 -12.77
C HIS A 99 24.21 1.77 -13.28
N GLN A 100 24.32 0.47 -13.60
CA GLN A 100 23.21 -0.32 -14.12
C GLN A 100 22.06 -0.44 -13.12
N ARG A 101 22.36 -0.60 -11.82
CA ARG A 101 21.33 -0.67 -10.77
C ARG A 101 20.52 0.63 -10.73
N VAL A 102 21.19 1.77 -10.72
CA VAL A 102 20.51 3.08 -10.63
C VAL A 102 19.76 3.41 -11.92
N VAL A 103 20.32 3.11 -13.09
CA VAL A 103 19.59 3.27 -14.37
C VAL A 103 18.30 2.44 -14.38
N LYS A 104 18.35 1.17 -13.95
CA LYS A 104 17.15 0.33 -13.83
C LYS A 104 16.15 0.88 -12.82
N MET A 105 16.60 1.38 -11.67
CA MET A 105 15.73 2.01 -10.67
C MET A 105 15.05 3.27 -11.21
N LEU A 106 15.78 4.13 -11.93
CA LEU A 106 15.20 5.32 -12.56
C LEU A 106 14.21 4.97 -13.67
N TYR A 107 14.49 3.94 -14.46
CA TYR A 107 13.59 3.53 -15.55
C TYR A 107 12.33 2.84 -15.00
N PHE A 108 12.48 1.74 -14.26
CA PHE A 108 11.31 0.98 -13.77
C PHE A 108 10.64 1.65 -12.57
N GLY A 109 11.41 2.26 -11.68
CA GLY A 109 10.89 3.00 -10.54
C GLY A 109 10.38 4.38 -10.96
N GLY A 110 11.24 5.23 -11.52
CA GLY A 110 10.86 6.58 -11.94
C GLY A 110 9.80 6.58 -13.04
N ILE A 111 10.17 6.15 -14.26
CA ILE A 111 9.26 6.18 -15.42
C ILE A 111 8.14 5.15 -15.28
N GLY A 112 8.44 3.92 -14.84
CA GLY A 112 7.44 2.86 -14.73
C GLY A 112 6.33 3.18 -13.71
N ILE A 113 6.70 3.58 -12.49
CA ILE A 113 5.70 3.93 -11.46
C ILE A 113 4.98 5.23 -11.83
N ALA A 114 5.68 6.25 -12.32
CA ALA A 114 5.03 7.49 -12.78
C ALA A 114 4.07 7.23 -13.94
N GLY A 115 4.48 6.41 -14.92
CA GLY A 115 3.66 6.00 -16.05
C GLY A 115 2.40 5.26 -15.61
N PHE A 116 2.53 4.33 -14.66
CA PHE A 116 1.38 3.65 -14.05
C PHE A 116 0.37 4.65 -13.47
N PHE A 117 0.82 5.61 -12.66
CA PHE A 117 -0.05 6.63 -12.07
C PHE A 117 -0.62 7.61 -13.12
N THR A 118 0.15 7.92 -14.16
CA THR A 118 -0.22 8.85 -15.23
C THR A 118 -1.32 8.29 -16.13
N PHE A 119 -1.36 6.96 -16.32
CA PHE A 119 -2.39 6.28 -17.10
C PHE A 119 -3.58 5.79 -16.29
N MET A 120 -3.72 6.22 -15.03
CA MET A 120 -4.91 5.89 -14.24
C MET A 120 -6.14 6.69 -14.70
N PRO A 121 -7.36 6.08 -14.72
CA PRO A 121 -8.63 6.76 -14.93
C PRO A 121 -8.73 8.10 -14.22
N GLY A 122 -9.20 9.13 -14.93
CA GLY A 122 -9.29 10.50 -14.44
C GLY A 122 -7.99 11.32 -14.54
N ARG A 123 -6.93 10.79 -15.17
CA ARG A 123 -5.71 11.56 -15.51
C ARG A 123 -5.66 11.92 -16.98
N ILE A 124 -5.00 13.04 -17.30
CA ILE A 124 -4.93 13.59 -18.65
C ILE A 124 -4.45 12.55 -19.68
N MET A 125 -3.37 11.83 -19.39
CA MET A 125 -2.82 10.83 -20.31
C MET A 125 -3.69 9.56 -20.42
N HIS A 126 -4.50 9.25 -19.42
CA HIS A 126 -5.53 8.22 -19.53
C HIS A 126 -6.60 8.64 -20.55
N GLU A 127 -7.09 9.88 -20.47
CA GLU A 127 -8.07 10.39 -21.45
C GLU A 127 -7.48 10.44 -22.87
N VAL A 128 -6.21 10.83 -23.00
CA VAL A 128 -5.53 10.85 -24.31
C VAL A 128 -5.46 9.47 -24.95
N VAL A 129 -5.17 8.42 -24.17
CA VAL A 129 -4.93 7.07 -24.68
C VAL A 129 -6.22 6.23 -24.73
N PHE A 130 -7.03 6.29 -23.68
CA PHE A 130 -8.18 5.43 -23.41
C PHE A 130 -9.53 6.17 -23.43
N GLY A 131 -9.57 7.49 -23.62
CA GLY A 131 -10.77 8.34 -23.61
C GLY A 131 -11.74 8.11 -24.79
N LEU A 132 -12.10 6.86 -25.03
CA LEU A 132 -13.29 6.48 -25.77
C LEU A 132 -14.44 6.34 -24.75
N PRO A 133 -15.58 7.03 -24.93
CA PRO A 133 -16.67 7.10 -23.94
C PRO A 133 -17.30 5.75 -23.51
N THR A 134 -17.04 4.66 -24.23
CA THR A 134 -17.94 3.50 -24.24
C THR A 134 -17.86 2.56 -23.03
N LEU A 135 -16.80 2.57 -22.22
CA LEU A 135 -16.67 1.63 -21.07
C LEU A 135 -16.94 2.29 -19.72
N ALA A 136 -16.53 3.54 -19.51
CA ALA A 136 -16.80 4.27 -18.29
C ALA A 136 -18.28 4.68 -18.20
N ASP A 137 -18.87 5.14 -19.30
CA ASP A 137 -20.30 5.51 -19.36
C ASP A 137 -21.20 4.27 -19.22
N ALA A 138 -20.76 3.12 -19.76
CA ALA A 138 -21.45 1.84 -19.58
C ALA A 138 -21.39 1.35 -18.12
N ALA A 139 -20.25 1.52 -17.44
CA ALA A 139 -20.09 1.17 -16.03
C ALA A 139 -20.89 2.08 -15.08
N LEU A 140 -21.12 3.34 -15.48
CA LEU A 140 -21.95 4.32 -14.74
C LEU A 140 -23.44 4.23 -15.08
N SER A 141 -23.84 3.35 -16.02
CA SER A 141 -25.25 3.14 -16.32
C SER A 141 -25.99 2.55 -15.11
N PRO A 142 -27.25 2.96 -14.85
CA PRO A 142 -28.04 2.44 -13.73
C PRO A 142 -28.33 0.93 -13.85
N SER A 143 -28.17 0.36 -15.05
CA SER A 143 -28.26 -1.08 -15.33
C SER A 143 -26.97 -1.87 -15.11
N ALA A 144 -25.83 -1.20 -14.88
CA ALA A 144 -24.57 -1.87 -14.63
C ALA A 144 -24.63 -2.67 -13.31
N PRO A 145 -23.99 -3.86 -13.24
CA PRO A 145 -23.89 -4.59 -11.99
C PRO A 145 -23.27 -3.71 -10.90
N MET A 146 -23.83 -3.71 -9.68
CA MET A 146 -23.31 -2.94 -8.53
C MET A 146 -21.79 -3.14 -8.35
N ALA A 147 -21.29 -4.37 -8.58
CA ALA A 147 -19.86 -4.68 -8.49
C ALA A 147 -19.00 -3.89 -9.50
N LEU A 148 -19.51 -3.68 -10.72
CA LEU A 148 -18.83 -2.90 -11.75
C LEU A 148 -18.81 -1.41 -11.37
N GLN A 149 -19.92 -0.88 -10.87
CA GLN A 149 -20.00 0.51 -10.38
C GLN A 149 -19.02 0.76 -9.23
N VAL A 150 -18.98 -0.13 -8.23
CA VAL A 150 -18.02 -0.03 -7.11
C VAL A 150 -16.58 -0.15 -7.62
N ALA A 151 -16.32 -1.03 -8.58
CA ALA A 151 -14.98 -1.22 -9.12
C ALA A 151 -14.43 0.04 -9.82
N HIS A 152 -15.30 0.78 -10.52
CA HIS A 152 -14.93 2.03 -11.20
C HIS A 152 -14.92 3.25 -10.27
N ALA A 153 -15.78 3.28 -9.25
CA ALA A 153 -15.84 4.37 -8.29
C ALA A 153 -14.75 4.28 -7.20
N ALA A 154 -14.22 3.08 -6.92
CA ALA A 154 -13.16 2.90 -5.95
C ALA A 154 -11.90 3.68 -6.36
N PRO A 155 -11.25 4.42 -5.43
CA PRO A 155 -9.98 5.05 -5.72
C PRO A 155 -8.98 4.01 -6.22
N ILE A 156 -8.37 4.25 -7.37
CA ILE A 156 -7.60 3.21 -8.06
C ILE A 156 -6.37 2.68 -7.29
N TRP A 157 -5.84 3.43 -6.32
CA TRP A 157 -4.79 2.96 -5.41
C TRP A 157 -5.24 1.79 -4.51
N VAL A 158 -6.55 1.60 -4.36
CA VAL A 158 -7.16 0.50 -3.62
C VAL A 158 -6.83 -0.85 -4.25
N TRP A 159 -6.69 -0.94 -5.58
CA TRP A 159 -6.39 -2.23 -6.24
C TRP A 159 -4.96 -2.71 -6.02
N PRO A 160 -3.90 -1.90 -6.27
CA PRO A 160 -2.55 -2.29 -5.89
C PRO A 160 -2.42 -2.59 -4.39
N LEU A 161 -3.10 -1.81 -3.54
CA LEU A 161 -3.14 -2.08 -2.11
C LEU A 161 -3.79 -3.44 -1.80
N LEU A 162 -4.95 -3.74 -2.40
CA LEU A 162 -5.65 -5.02 -2.22
C LEU A 162 -4.78 -6.20 -2.67
N VAL A 163 -4.14 -6.09 -3.85
CA VAL A 163 -3.20 -7.10 -4.35
C VAL A 163 -2.03 -7.28 -3.37
N ALA A 164 -1.46 -6.19 -2.86
CA ALA A 164 -0.38 -6.24 -1.87
C ALA A 164 -0.83 -6.88 -0.55
N LEU A 165 -2.04 -6.59 -0.08
CA LEU A 165 -2.61 -7.18 1.13
C LEU A 165 -2.92 -8.67 0.97
N ILE A 166 -3.43 -9.08 -0.19
CA ILE A 166 -3.62 -10.49 -0.55
C ILE A 166 -2.26 -11.19 -0.60
N GLY A 167 -1.26 -10.61 -1.27
CA GLY A 167 0.09 -11.17 -1.31
C GLY A 167 0.73 -11.28 0.07
N LEU A 168 0.56 -10.25 0.92
CA LEU A 168 1.02 -10.27 2.31
C LEU A 168 0.32 -11.37 3.12
N GLY A 169 -1.00 -11.50 2.97
CA GLY A 169 -1.81 -12.50 3.65
C GLY A 169 -1.47 -13.93 3.20
N ILE A 170 -1.30 -14.17 1.90
CA ILE A 170 -0.82 -15.46 1.36
C ILE A 170 0.57 -15.78 1.90
N SER A 171 1.45 -14.78 2.00
CA SER A 171 2.78 -14.95 2.59
C SER A 171 2.73 -15.30 4.09
N ARG A 172 1.57 -15.12 4.76
CA ARG A 172 1.34 -15.59 6.15
C ARG A 172 0.81 -17.01 6.25
N MET A 173 0.38 -17.63 5.15
CA MET A 173 -0.04 -19.03 5.15
C MET A 173 1.15 -20.01 5.14
N ARG A 174 2.38 -19.51 4.96
CA ARG A 174 3.60 -20.31 4.95
C ARG A 174 4.34 -20.19 6.28
N ASP A 175 4.89 -21.31 6.72
CA ASP A 175 5.77 -21.38 7.88
C ASP A 175 7.01 -20.51 7.65
N ARG A 176 7.45 -19.84 8.71
CA ARG A 176 8.56 -18.90 8.63
C ARG A 176 9.25 -18.71 9.97
N ASP A 177 10.56 -18.53 9.89
CA ASP A 177 11.41 -18.26 11.04
C ASP A 177 11.66 -16.75 11.08
N MET A 178 11.24 -16.08 12.15
CA MET A 178 11.35 -14.63 12.25
C MET A 178 11.88 -14.16 13.61
N PRO A 179 12.62 -13.04 13.64
CA PRO A 179 13.02 -12.43 14.90
C PRO A 179 11.80 -11.85 15.62
N LEU A 180 11.81 -11.92 16.95
CA LEU A 180 10.69 -11.51 17.80
C LEU A 180 10.21 -10.07 17.52
N TRP A 181 11.13 -9.13 17.28
CA TRP A 181 10.76 -7.72 17.02
C TRP A 181 9.89 -7.56 15.76
N ARG A 182 10.11 -8.37 14.73
CA ARG A 182 9.32 -8.32 13.48
C ARG A 182 7.93 -8.92 13.69
N LEU A 183 7.80 -9.89 14.59
CA LEU A 183 6.52 -10.46 15.01
C LEU A 183 5.69 -9.45 15.80
N MET A 184 6.35 -8.65 16.66
CA MET A 184 5.71 -7.64 17.52
C MET A 184 5.35 -6.34 16.81
N LEU A 185 5.93 -6.07 15.63
CA LEU A 185 5.67 -4.85 14.86
C LEU A 185 4.19 -4.66 14.53
N LEU A 186 3.49 -5.73 14.13
CA LEU A 186 2.07 -5.65 13.80
C LEU A 186 1.18 -5.37 15.04
N PRO A 187 1.26 -6.14 16.15
CA PRO A 187 0.54 -5.82 17.38
C PRO A 187 0.72 -4.37 17.83
N VAL A 188 1.95 -3.86 17.80
CA VAL A 188 2.27 -2.48 18.20
C VAL A 188 1.59 -1.47 17.27
N ILE A 189 1.66 -1.67 15.95
CA ILE A 189 0.99 -0.79 14.98
C ILE A 189 -0.53 -0.78 15.21
N LEU A 190 -1.12 -1.94 15.48
CA LEU A 190 -2.57 -2.05 15.69
C LEU A 190 -3.00 -1.33 16.99
N VAL A 191 -2.30 -1.55 18.10
CA VAL A 191 -2.54 -0.84 19.37
C VAL A 191 -2.38 0.67 19.18
N ALA A 192 -1.31 1.11 18.51
CA ALA A 192 -1.09 2.52 18.21
C ALA A 192 -2.20 3.09 17.34
N SER A 193 -2.67 2.37 16.32
CA SER A 193 -3.74 2.83 15.43
C SER A 193 -5.09 2.97 16.13
N SER A 194 -5.43 2.04 17.04
CA SER A 194 -6.64 2.11 17.86
C SER A 194 -6.56 3.27 18.86
N LEU A 195 -5.39 3.50 19.46
CA LEU A 195 -5.16 4.63 20.36
C LEU A 195 -5.27 5.97 19.63
N ILE A 196 -4.65 6.09 18.45
CA ILE A 196 -4.77 7.31 17.62
C ILE A 196 -6.23 7.56 17.26
N THR A 197 -6.98 6.54 16.85
CA THR A 197 -8.41 6.69 16.52
C THR A 197 -9.23 7.15 17.72
N ALA A 198 -8.96 6.62 18.91
CA ALA A 198 -9.64 7.00 20.15
C ALA A 198 -9.27 8.43 20.62
N LEU A 199 -8.01 8.84 20.43
CA LEU A 199 -7.52 10.16 20.87
C LEU A 199 -7.84 11.29 19.88
N THR A 200 -7.92 10.98 18.58
CA THR A 200 -8.14 11.99 17.52
C THR A 200 -9.60 12.04 17.06
N GLY A 201 -10.38 11.00 17.32
CA GLY A 201 -11.79 10.95 16.98
C GLY A 201 -12.66 11.58 18.07
N GLN A 202 -13.70 12.32 17.68
CA GLN A 202 -14.85 12.58 18.57
C GLN A 202 -15.69 11.29 18.68
N THR A 203 -15.15 10.26 19.33
CA THR A 203 -15.85 8.98 19.47
C THR A 203 -16.95 9.10 20.51
N SER A 204 -18.18 8.79 20.13
CA SER A 204 -19.31 8.67 21.07
C SER A 204 -19.03 7.58 22.12
N GLY A 205 -19.75 7.63 23.24
CA GLY A 205 -19.66 6.59 24.28
C GLY A 205 -19.94 5.17 23.75
N SER A 206 -20.87 5.03 22.80
CA SER A 206 -21.14 3.76 22.11
C SER A 206 -19.97 3.33 21.21
N GLY A 207 -19.28 4.26 20.55
CA GLY A 207 -18.08 3.99 19.77
C GLY A 207 -16.91 3.49 20.64
N LEU A 208 -16.75 4.05 21.84
CA LEU A 208 -15.76 3.56 22.81
C LEU A 208 -16.11 2.14 23.29
N ALA A 209 -17.37 1.87 23.59
CA ALA A 209 -17.82 0.53 23.97
C ALA A 209 -17.60 -0.49 22.83
N ALA A 210 -17.83 -0.09 21.57
CA ALA A 210 -17.57 -0.90 20.39
C ALA A 210 -16.07 -1.22 20.23
N LEU A 211 -15.20 -0.23 20.46
CA LEU A 211 -13.74 -0.42 20.44
C LEU A 211 -13.29 -1.39 21.54
N MET A 212 -13.75 -1.17 22.77
CA MET A 212 -13.36 -1.99 23.92
C MET A 212 -13.86 -3.44 23.79
N SER A 213 -15.10 -3.63 23.34
CA SER A 213 -15.66 -4.96 23.09
C SER A 213 -14.94 -5.68 21.95
N GLY A 214 -14.66 -4.99 20.82
CA GLY A 214 -13.87 -5.53 19.73
C GLY A 214 -12.48 -5.98 20.19
N LEU A 215 -11.78 -5.14 20.97
CA LEU A 215 -10.45 -5.43 21.50
C LEU A 215 -10.47 -6.65 22.43
N ALA A 216 -11.40 -6.67 23.39
CA ALA A 216 -11.53 -7.76 24.37
C ALA A 216 -11.89 -9.09 23.70
N LEU A 217 -12.94 -9.10 22.86
CA LEU A 217 -13.40 -10.31 22.18
C LEU A 217 -12.35 -10.84 21.19
N GLY A 218 -11.68 -9.94 20.46
CA GLY A 218 -10.64 -10.32 19.51
C GLY A 218 -9.42 -10.91 20.21
N ALA A 219 -8.96 -10.29 21.29
CA ALA A 219 -7.83 -10.81 22.06
C ALA A 219 -8.14 -12.19 22.67
N LEU A 220 -9.32 -12.35 23.28
CA LEU A 220 -9.79 -13.63 23.82
C LEU A 220 -9.85 -14.70 22.74
N ALA A 221 -10.48 -14.43 21.59
CA ALA A 221 -10.55 -15.36 20.47
C ALA A 221 -9.15 -15.73 19.95
N GLY A 222 -8.21 -14.77 19.94
CA GLY A 222 -6.86 -14.98 19.44
C GLY A 222 -6.05 -15.91 20.33
N TRP A 223 -6.03 -15.65 21.64
CA TRP A 223 -5.39 -16.53 22.61
C TRP A 223 -6.07 -17.91 22.69
N TRP A 224 -7.40 -17.97 22.62
CA TRP A 224 -8.14 -19.22 22.61
C TRP A 224 -7.77 -20.07 21.39
N SER A 225 -7.65 -19.46 20.22
CA SER A 225 -7.33 -20.17 18.97
C SER A 225 -5.95 -20.84 18.95
N LEU A 226 -5.07 -20.50 19.90
CA LEU A 226 -3.72 -21.05 20.06
C LEU A 226 -3.49 -21.58 21.48
N LEU A 227 -4.56 -22.00 22.17
CA LEU A 227 -4.48 -22.53 23.54
C LEU A 227 -3.56 -23.77 23.66
N TYR A 228 -3.49 -24.56 22.60
CA TYR A 228 -2.70 -25.79 22.49
C TYR A 228 -1.50 -25.66 21.55
N ALA A 229 -1.17 -24.44 21.12
CA ALA A 229 -0.04 -24.24 20.24
C ALA A 229 1.28 -24.36 21.02
N GLU A 230 2.16 -25.25 20.58
CA GLU A 230 3.52 -25.34 21.11
C GLU A 230 4.41 -24.27 20.49
N VAL A 231 5.22 -23.62 21.32
CA VAL A 231 6.12 -22.56 20.90
C VAL A 231 7.50 -23.13 20.62
N GLU A 232 7.86 -23.19 19.35
CA GLU A 232 9.17 -23.64 18.87
C GLU A 232 10.15 -22.45 18.84
N TRP A 233 10.93 -22.30 19.91
CA TRP A 233 12.02 -21.31 19.99
C TRP A 233 13.25 -21.79 19.21
N LEU A 234 13.79 -20.91 18.37
CA LEU A 234 15.03 -21.12 17.62
C LEU A 234 16.18 -20.32 18.27
N SER A 235 17.42 -20.74 18.01
CA SER A 235 18.60 -20.03 18.50
C SER A 235 18.65 -18.57 17.97
N GLY A 236 19.01 -17.62 18.85
CA GLY A 236 19.18 -16.21 18.48
C GLY A 236 17.91 -15.36 18.43
N ASN A 237 17.00 -15.47 19.42
CA ASN A 237 15.77 -14.67 19.57
C ASN A 237 14.82 -14.76 18.35
N ARG A 238 14.76 -15.96 17.77
CA ARG A 238 13.90 -16.30 16.64
C ARG A 238 12.83 -17.28 17.08
N VAL A 239 11.65 -17.13 16.50
CA VAL A 239 10.51 -18.00 16.75
C VAL A 239 10.05 -18.56 15.41
N ARG A 240 9.74 -19.86 15.38
CA ARG A 240 9.07 -20.46 14.23
C ARG A 240 7.58 -20.18 14.31
N VAL A 241 7.07 -19.46 13.32
CA VAL A 241 5.66 -19.14 13.20
C VAL A 241 5.04 -20.07 12.16
N LYS A 242 4.10 -20.92 12.60
CA LYS A 242 3.31 -21.77 11.71
C LYS A 242 2.35 -20.90 10.90
N GLY A 243 2.19 -21.22 9.62
CA GLY A 243 1.31 -20.49 8.72
C GLY A 243 -0.15 -20.60 9.12
N GLU A 244 -0.92 -19.52 8.95
CA GLU A 244 -2.37 -19.54 9.21
C GLU A 244 -3.19 -18.76 8.18
N VAL A 245 -4.40 -19.27 7.90
CA VAL A 245 -5.38 -18.60 7.05
C VAL A 245 -6.13 -17.49 7.80
N VAL A 246 -6.22 -17.59 9.14
CA VAL A 246 -6.95 -16.64 9.99
C VAL A 246 -6.47 -15.20 9.78
N SER A 247 -5.15 -15.01 9.68
CA SER A 247 -4.53 -13.69 9.42
C SER A 247 -4.93 -13.12 8.05
N LEU A 248 -5.05 -13.95 7.01
CA LEU A 248 -5.50 -13.51 5.69
C LEU A 248 -6.95 -13.05 5.73
N ILE A 249 -7.84 -13.85 6.32
CA ILE A 249 -9.26 -13.52 6.48
C ILE A 249 -9.41 -12.22 7.26
N ALA A 250 -8.68 -12.07 8.38
CA ALA A 250 -8.72 -10.87 9.20
C ALA A 250 -8.23 -9.62 8.45
N ILE A 251 -7.13 -9.71 7.68
CA ILE A 251 -6.64 -8.59 6.85
C ILE A 251 -7.68 -8.17 5.82
N LEU A 252 -8.29 -9.13 5.12
CA LEU A 252 -9.30 -8.84 4.10
C LEU A 252 -10.59 -8.28 4.71
N ALA A 253 -11.01 -8.78 5.88
CA ALA A 253 -12.16 -8.26 6.61
C ALA A 253 -11.93 -6.82 7.09
N ILE A 254 -10.75 -6.50 7.64
CA ILE A 254 -10.36 -5.14 8.02
C ILE A 254 -10.43 -4.22 6.79
N PHE A 255 -9.80 -4.61 5.69
CA PHE A 255 -9.79 -3.82 4.47
C PHE A 255 -11.20 -3.57 3.95
N ALA A 256 -12.02 -4.62 3.81
CA ALA A 256 -13.38 -4.51 3.31
C ALA A 256 -14.23 -3.60 4.21
N CYS A 257 -14.19 -3.79 5.53
CA CYS A 257 -14.94 -2.96 6.46
C CYS A 257 -14.53 -1.49 6.40
N ARG A 258 -13.23 -1.20 6.36
CA ARG A 258 -12.74 0.19 6.28
C ARG A 258 -13.07 0.84 4.94
N PHE A 259 -12.98 0.09 3.84
CA PHE A 259 -13.35 0.56 2.51
C PHE A 259 -14.85 0.88 2.44
N ILE A 260 -15.70 -0.04 2.91
CA ILE A 260 -17.15 0.14 2.95
C ILE A 260 -17.52 1.31 3.87
N ALA A 261 -16.93 1.41 5.07
CA ALA A 261 -17.20 2.50 5.99
C ALA A 261 -16.85 3.87 5.38
N GLY A 262 -15.70 3.96 4.70
CA GLY A 262 -15.30 5.19 3.99
C GLY A 262 -16.26 5.55 2.85
N ALA A 263 -16.66 4.56 2.04
CA ALA A 263 -17.64 4.76 0.97
C ALA A 263 -19.01 5.17 1.52
N MET A 264 -19.50 4.50 2.55
CA MET A 264 -20.79 4.79 3.17
C MET A 264 -20.82 6.16 3.84
N ALA A 265 -19.73 6.60 4.47
CA ALA A 265 -19.64 7.91 5.09
C ALA A 265 -19.82 9.06 4.08
N VAL A 266 -19.43 8.84 2.82
CA VAL A 266 -19.57 9.83 1.74
C VAL A 266 -20.91 9.68 1.01
N VAL A 267 -21.29 8.45 0.64
CA VAL A 267 -22.44 8.18 -0.25
C VAL A 267 -23.76 8.13 0.53
N LEU A 268 -23.76 7.58 1.75
CA LEU A 268 -24.94 7.38 2.58
C LEU A 268 -24.68 7.83 4.03
N PRO A 269 -24.37 9.12 4.28
CA PRO A 269 -24.03 9.60 5.61
C PRO A 269 -25.15 9.35 6.64
N GLN A 270 -26.41 9.40 6.21
CA GLN A 270 -27.56 9.06 7.06
C GLN A 270 -27.57 7.61 7.55
N MET A 271 -26.96 6.67 6.82
CA MET A 271 -26.83 5.28 7.27
C MET A 271 -25.74 5.16 8.35
N MET A 272 -24.65 5.92 8.23
CA MET A 272 -23.60 5.97 9.24
C MET A 272 -24.06 6.64 10.54
N ALA A 273 -25.07 7.51 10.48
CA ALA A 273 -25.69 8.12 11.65
C ALA A 273 -26.63 7.17 12.43
N LYS A 274 -26.99 6.01 11.86
CA LYS A 274 -27.86 5.05 12.56
C LYS A 274 -27.09 4.36 13.70
N PRO A 275 -27.67 4.28 14.91
CA PRO A 275 -27.07 3.54 16.02
C PRO A 275 -26.76 2.09 15.62
N GLY A 276 -25.58 1.62 16.00
CA GLY A 276 -25.09 0.27 15.72
C GLY A 276 -24.30 0.14 14.40
N VAL A 277 -24.55 1.00 13.42
CA VAL A 277 -23.86 0.90 12.11
C VAL A 277 -22.42 1.39 12.23
N ALA A 278 -22.20 2.59 12.75
CA ALA A 278 -20.85 3.12 12.96
C ALA A 278 -20.06 2.25 13.95
N GLU A 279 -20.73 1.78 15.01
CA GLU A 279 -20.17 0.89 16.02
C GLU A 279 -19.69 -0.43 15.43
N LEU A 280 -20.46 -1.04 14.50
CA LEU A 280 -20.05 -2.26 13.81
C LEU A 280 -18.76 -2.05 13.00
N PHE A 281 -18.67 -0.94 12.26
CA PHE A 281 -17.49 -0.60 11.46
C PHE A 281 -16.28 -0.18 12.31
N ILE A 282 -16.46 0.08 13.61
CA ILE A 282 -15.39 0.24 14.59
C ILE A 282 -15.00 -1.13 15.19
N ALA A 283 -15.98 -1.86 15.73
CA ALA A 283 -15.77 -3.08 16.48
C ALA A 283 -15.14 -4.19 15.62
N LEU A 284 -15.61 -4.40 14.39
CA LEU A 284 -15.19 -5.54 13.57
C LEU A 284 -13.71 -5.42 13.12
N PRO A 285 -13.22 -4.28 12.59
CA PRO A 285 -11.79 -4.11 12.32
C PRO A 285 -10.92 -4.24 13.58
N VAL A 286 -11.37 -3.68 14.70
CA VAL A 286 -10.64 -3.76 15.98
C VAL A 286 -10.58 -5.20 16.49
N PHE A 287 -11.68 -5.96 16.37
CA PHE A 287 -11.74 -7.38 16.67
C PHE A 287 -10.73 -8.18 15.83
N CYS A 288 -10.74 -8.01 14.51
CA CYS A 288 -9.81 -8.71 13.61
C CYS A 288 -8.35 -8.34 13.91
N ALA A 289 -8.07 -7.06 14.20
CA ALA A 289 -6.76 -6.59 14.60
C ALA A 289 -6.30 -7.22 15.93
N ALA A 290 -7.15 -7.20 16.95
CA ALA A 290 -6.86 -7.78 18.26
C ALA A 290 -6.67 -9.31 18.20
N LEU A 291 -7.47 -10.01 17.39
CA LEU A 291 -7.32 -11.42 17.09
C LEU A 291 -5.93 -11.75 16.54
N MET A 292 -5.48 -11.00 15.53
CA MET A 292 -4.16 -11.18 14.94
C MET A 292 -3.03 -10.86 15.92
N ALA A 293 -3.20 -9.80 16.72
CA ALA A 293 -2.21 -9.40 17.71
C ALA A 293 -2.06 -10.45 18.83
N ALA A 294 -3.16 -10.95 19.38
CA ALA A 294 -3.16 -11.98 20.41
C ALA A 294 -2.59 -13.30 19.89
N ARG A 295 -2.87 -13.67 18.63
CA ARG A 295 -2.24 -14.84 18.00
C ARG A 295 -0.73 -14.69 17.87
N ALA A 296 -0.25 -13.53 17.43
CA ALA A 296 1.19 -13.26 17.32
C ALA A 296 1.88 -13.32 18.70
N LEU A 297 1.22 -12.83 19.76
CA LEU A 297 1.70 -12.95 21.13
C LEU A 297 1.72 -14.41 21.62
N ALA A 298 0.68 -15.19 21.35
CA ALA A 298 0.63 -16.59 21.72
C ALA A 298 1.74 -17.40 21.05
N GLN A 299 2.01 -17.15 19.76
CA GLN A 299 3.13 -17.77 19.04
C GLN A 299 4.49 -17.37 19.61
N ALA A 300 4.60 -16.21 20.26
CA ALA A 300 5.80 -15.75 20.95
C ALA A 300 5.93 -16.28 22.39
N GLY A 301 5.07 -17.21 22.82
CA GLY A 301 5.08 -17.74 24.20
C GLY A 301 4.24 -16.96 25.19
N PHE A 302 3.56 -15.89 24.76
CA PHE A 302 2.69 -15.10 25.64
C PHE A 302 1.21 -15.46 25.40
N ASN A 303 0.73 -16.49 26.11
CA ASN A 303 -0.68 -16.85 26.14
C ASN A 303 -1.20 -16.96 27.60
N PRO A 304 -1.98 -15.99 28.10
CA PRO A 304 -2.48 -16.02 29.48
C PRO A 304 -3.40 -17.21 29.75
N LEU A 305 -4.15 -17.68 28.74
CA LEU A 305 -5.08 -18.81 28.90
C LEU A 305 -4.35 -20.14 29.08
N THR A 306 -3.17 -20.30 28.49
CA THR A 306 -2.34 -21.49 28.67
C THR A 306 -1.84 -21.61 30.11
N ALA A 307 -1.42 -20.49 30.72
CA ALA A 307 -1.01 -20.46 32.12
C ALA A 307 -2.17 -20.79 33.07
N MET A 308 -3.36 -20.22 32.83
CA MET A 308 -4.56 -20.54 33.61
C MET A 308 -4.95 -22.02 33.50
N ARG A 309 -4.88 -22.61 32.30
CA ARG A 309 -5.14 -24.04 32.09
C ARG A 309 -4.17 -24.90 32.88
N GLN A 310 -2.87 -24.63 32.81
CA GLN A 310 -1.85 -25.40 33.54
C GLN A 310 -2.10 -25.37 35.06
N GLN A 311 -2.49 -24.21 35.60
CA GLN A 311 -2.87 -24.07 37.01
C GLN A 311 -4.13 -24.88 37.37
N LEU A 312 -5.13 -24.93 36.49
CA LEU A 312 -6.36 -25.69 36.72
C LEU A 312 -6.09 -27.21 36.67
N VAL A 313 -5.32 -27.69 35.70
CA VAL A 313 -4.94 -29.11 35.58
C VAL A 313 -4.13 -29.55 36.81
N ALA A 314 -3.15 -28.75 37.25
CA ALA A 314 -2.35 -29.05 38.43
C ALA A 314 -3.18 -29.16 39.72
N LYS A 315 -4.32 -28.44 39.81
CA LYS A 315 -5.24 -28.54 40.95
C LYS A 315 -6.14 -29.78 40.91
N THR A 316 -6.38 -30.36 39.73
CA THR A 316 -7.23 -31.55 39.57
C THR A 316 -6.47 -32.87 39.65
N GLU A 317 -5.13 -32.82 39.59
CA GLU A 317 -4.24 -33.99 39.71
C GLU A 317 -3.74 -34.23 41.16
N CYS A 318 -4.24 -33.45 42.13
CA CYS A 318 -4.07 -33.65 43.58
C CYS A 318 -5.33 -34.28 44.18
#